data_AF-A0A830ZNP5-F1
#
_entry.id   AF-A0A830ZNP5-F1
#
_cell.length_a   1.000
_cell.length_b   1.000
_cell.length_c   1.000
_cell.angle_alpha   90.00
_cell.angle_beta   90.00
_cell.angle_gamma   90.00
#
_symmetry.space_group_name_H-M   'P 1'
#
loop_
_entity.id
_entity.type
_entity.pdbx_description
1 polymer ?
#
loop_
_entity_poly.entity_id
_entity_poly.type
_entity_poly.pdbx_seq_one_letter_code
_entity_poly.pdbx_strand_id
1 'polypeptide(L)'
;MATPPSLCDAERQASNCGLDISQLRALLAKIKPLSEKYKIIFYLAAAGLFSADDLAEMFNHSSGKNLNADFNKNLGANLKLHLDLDDSERVGITSLRRILFKKGYCVINDILTSRYVENSELERSASDKISTESDH
;
A
#
# COMPACT_ATOMS: atom_id res chain seq x y z
N MET A 1 9.91 -8.75 -17.98
CA MET A 1 8.76 -7.87 -18.25
C MET A 1 7.46 -8.55 -17.82
N ALA A 2 7.02 -8.27 -16.60
CA ALA A 2 5.67 -8.61 -16.18
C ALA A 2 4.70 -7.61 -16.84
N THR A 3 3.69 -8.12 -17.55
CA THR A 3 2.63 -7.27 -18.10
C THR A 3 1.72 -6.80 -16.97
N PRO A 4 1.31 -5.52 -16.93
CA PRO A 4 0.30 -5.06 -15.99
C PRO A 4 -0.96 -5.93 -16.04
N PRO A 5 -1.51 -6.36 -14.89
CA PRO A 5 -2.76 -7.10 -14.86
C PRO A 5 -3.93 -6.20 -15.27
N SER A 6 -5.07 -6.81 -15.60
CA SER A 6 -6.32 -6.07 -15.76
C SER A 6 -6.74 -5.41 -14.44
N LEU A 7 -7.60 -4.38 -14.51
CA LEU A 7 -8.16 -3.77 -13.31
C LEU A 7 -8.91 -4.78 -12.42
N CYS A 8 -9.64 -5.71 -13.05
CA CYS A 8 -10.37 -6.76 -12.34
C CYS A 8 -9.43 -7.72 -11.59
N ASP A 9 -8.30 -8.08 -12.22
CA ASP A 9 -7.31 -8.96 -11.59
C ASP A 9 -6.58 -8.25 -10.45
N ALA A 10 -6.25 -6.96 -10.59
CA ALA A 10 -5.64 -6.17 -9.53
C ALA A 10 -6.57 -6.02 -8.31
N GLU A 11 -7.87 -5.78 -8.54
CA GLU A 11 -8.89 -5.76 -7.49
C GLU A 11 -9.03 -7.12 -6.80
N ARG A 12 -8.99 -8.21 -7.57
CA ARG A 12 -9.01 -9.57 -7.00
C ARG A 12 -7.79 -9.83 -6.13
N GLN A 13 -6.59 -9.44 -6.57
CA GLN A 13 -5.36 -9.57 -5.79
C GLN A 13 -5.43 -8.76 -4.48
N ALA A 14 -5.91 -7.52 -4.56
CA ALA A 14 -6.12 -6.67 -3.39
C ALA A 14 -7.13 -7.31 -2.41
N SER A 15 -8.24 -7.86 -2.92
CA SER A 15 -9.25 -8.54 -2.11
C SER A 15 -8.68 -9.75 -1.38
N ASN A 16 -7.90 -10.58 -2.09
CA ASN A 16 -7.21 -11.73 -1.50
C ASN A 16 -6.21 -11.33 -0.41
N CYS A 17 -5.72 -10.08 -0.43
CA CYS A 17 -4.85 -9.51 0.60
C CYS A 17 -5.62 -8.84 1.76
N GLY A 18 -6.95 -9.02 1.83
CA GLY A 18 -7.79 -8.51 2.91
C GLY A 18 -8.18 -7.04 2.75
N LEU A 19 -8.19 -6.49 1.54
CA LEU A 19 -8.68 -5.13 1.31
C LEU A 19 -10.19 -5.10 1.03
N ASP A 20 -10.87 -4.09 1.57
CA ASP A 20 -12.28 -3.82 1.27
C ASP A 20 -12.40 -3.14 -0.10
N ILE A 21 -12.58 -3.95 -1.15
CA ILE A 21 -12.68 -3.45 -2.52
C ILE A 21 -13.84 -2.48 -2.71
N SER A 22 -14.96 -2.66 -2.00
CA SER A 22 -16.11 -1.78 -2.12
C SER A 22 -15.77 -0.38 -1.59
N GLN A 23 -15.14 -0.29 -0.42
CA GLN A 23 -14.68 0.99 0.13
C GLN A 23 -13.57 1.62 -0.72
N LEU A 24 -12.62 0.83 -1.22
CA LEU A 24 -11.55 1.34 -2.09
C LEU A 24 -12.09 1.90 -3.41
N ARG A 25 -13.06 1.22 -4.04
CA ARG A 25 -13.75 1.76 -5.23
C ARG A 25 -14.46 3.07 -4.93
N ALA A 26 -15.14 3.17 -3.78
CA ALA A 26 -15.80 4.40 -3.34
C ALA A 26 -14.78 5.54 -3.09
N LEU A 27 -13.61 5.23 -2.54
CA LEU A 27 -12.51 6.18 -2.37
C LEU A 27 -11.99 6.69 -3.72
N LEU A 28 -11.67 5.78 -4.65
CA LEU A 28 -11.18 6.16 -5.97
C LEU A 28 -12.23 6.90 -6.81
N ALA A 29 -13.53 6.64 -6.61
CA ALA A 29 -14.61 7.34 -7.29
C ALA A 29 -14.70 8.84 -6.94
N LYS A 30 -14.20 9.24 -5.76
CA LYS A 30 -14.10 10.64 -5.33
C LYS A 30 -12.98 11.40 -6.06
N ILE A 31 -11.99 10.68 -6.60
CA ILE A 31 -10.82 11.25 -7.27
C ILE A 31 -11.06 11.20 -8.78
N LYS A 32 -11.48 12.33 -9.38
CA LYS A 32 -11.70 12.43 -10.83
C LYS A 32 -11.03 13.68 -11.43
N PRO A 33 -10.40 13.56 -12.62
CA PRO A 33 -10.22 12.33 -13.42
C PRO A 33 -9.08 11.43 -12.90
N LEU A 34 -9.27 10.10 -12.95
CA LEU A 34 -8.25 9.09 -12.59
C LEU A 34 -8.14 8.02 -13.68
N SER A 35 -6.95 7.85 -14.25
CA SER A 35 -6.70 6.86 -15.32
C SER A 35 -6.72 5.43 -14.79
N GLU A 36 -7.01 4.48 -15.66
CA GLU A 36 -7.00 3.05 -15.31
C GLU A 36 -5.63 2.58 -14.82
N LYS A 37 -4.54 3.04 -15.45
CA LYS A 37 -3.15 2.79 -15.01
C LYS A 37 -2.98 3.02 -13.51
N TYR A 38 -3.39 4.18 -12.99
CA TYR A 38 -3.19 4.52 -11.58
C TYR A 38 -4.15 3.78 -10.65
N LYS A 39 -5.34 3.37 -11.11
CA LYS A 39 -6.21 2.47 -10.35
C LYS A 39 -5.56 1.10 -10.17
N ILE A 40 -4.95 0.55 -11.23
CA ILE A 40 -4.23 -0.72 -11.16
C ILE A 40 -3.04 -0.59 -10.20
N ILE A 41 -2.18 0.42 -10.37
CA ILE A 41 -1.04 0.65 -9.47
C ILE A 41 -1.50 0.78 -8.01
N PHE A 42 -2.61 1.50 -7.77
CA PHE A 42 -3.18 1.66 -6.44
C PHE A 42 -3.52 0.32 -5.80
N TYR A 43 -4.25 -0.56 -6.49
CA TYR A 43 -4.63 -1.85 -5.93
C TYR A 43 -3.42 -2.76 -5.68
N LEU A 44 -2.45 -2.78 -6.60
CA LEU A 44 -1.23 -3.58 -6.44
C LEU A 44 -0.35 -3.06 -5.29
N ALA A 45 -0.20 -1.74 -5.16
CA ALA A 45 0.52 -1.12 -4.06
C ALA A 45 -0.20 -1.33 -2.71
N ALA A 46 -1.54 -1.24 -2.70
CA ALA A 46 -2.35 -1.50 -1.51
C ALA A 46 -2.25 -2.97 -1.06
N ALA A 47 -2.20 -3.91 -2.01
CA ALA A 47 -2.00 -5.34 -1.73
C ALA A 47 -0.63 -5.59 -1.08
N GLY A 48 0.38 -4.78 -1.44
CA GLY A 48 1.74 -4.87 -0.90
C GLY A 48 2.46 -6.17 -1.28
N LEU A 49 2.11 -6.73 -2.44
CA LEU A 49 2.71 -7.95 -3.00
C LEU A 49 3.96 -7.67 -3.85
N PHE A 50 4.14 -6.41 -4.27
CA PHE A 50 5.18 -5.97 -5.17
C PHE A 50 5.98 -4.85 -4.51
N SER A 51 7.29 -4.86 -4.68
CA SER A 51 8.12 -3.70 -4.33
C SER A 51 7.84 -2.52 -5.28
N ALA A 52 8.31 -1.34 -4.92
CA ALA A 52 8.20 -0.17 -5.80
C ALA A 52 8.95 -0.39 -7.13
N ASP A 53 10.06 -1.13 -7.11
CA ASP A 53 10.84 -1.43 -8.31
C ASP A 53 10.16 -2.49 -9.19
N ASP A 54 9.51 -3.50 -8.60
CA ASP A 54 8.70 -4.48 -9.36
C ASP A 54 7.57 -3.79 -10.12
N LEU A 55 6.88 -2.85 -9.43
CA LEU A 55 5.85 -2.04 -10.08
C LEU A 55 6.45 -1.10 -11.12
N ALA A 56 7.65 -0.56 -10.89
CA ALA A 56 8.29 0.29 -11.88
C ALA A 56 8.60 -0.47 -13.16
N GLU A 57 9.14 -1.69 -13.07
CA GLU A 57 9.35 -2.55 -14.23
C GLU A 57 8.02 -2.84 -14.94
N MET A 58 6.99 -3.24 -14.18
CA MET A 58 5.67 -3.59 -14.73
C MET A 58 5.01 -2.43 -15.50
N PHE A 59 5.19 -1.19 -15.03
CA PHE A 59 4.59 0.01 -15.63
C PHE A 59 5.57 0.84 -16.47
N ASN A 60 6.72 0.26 -16.85
CA ASN A 60 7.74 0.87 -17.70
C ASN A 60 8.29 2.21 -17.16
N HIS A 61 8.59 2.26 -15.87
CA HIS A 61 9.31 3.34 -15.21
C HIS A 61 10.78 2.94 -14.96
N SER A 62 11.67 3.94 -14.97
CA SER A 62 13.11 3.72 -14.79
C SER A 62 13.51 3.25 -13.38
N SER A 63 12.69 3.51 -12.37
CA SER A 63 12.91 3.07 -10.99
C SER A 63 11.63 3.19 -10.16
N GLY A 64 11.57 2.48 -9.03
CA GLY A 64 10.53 2.63 -8.03
C GLY A 64 10.43 4.04 -7.47
N LYS A 65 11.55 4.78 -7.37
CA LYS A 65 11.56 6.19 -6.97
C LYS A 65 10.82 7.07 -7.99
N ASN A 66 11.08 6.87 -9.29
CA ASN A 66 10.42 7.59 -10.37
C ASN A 66 8.92 7.27 -10.41
N LEU A 67 8.56 5.99 -10.29
CA LEU A 67 7.17 5.56 -10.22
C LEU A 67 6.47 6.16 -8.99
N ASN A 68 7.10 6.16 -7.82
CA ASN A 68 6.51 6.69 -6.60
C ASN A 68 6.25 8.21 -6.69
N ALA A 69 7.16 8.96 -7.30
CA ALA A 69 6.96 10.39 -7.55
C ALA A 69 5.80 10.64 -8.53
N ASP A 70 5.72 9.86 -9.61
CA ASP A 70 4.62 9.91 -10.59
C ASP A 70 3.27 9.54 -9.95
N PHE A 71 3.23 8.44 -9.19
CA PHE A 71 2.07 8.02 -8.41
C PHE A 71 1.60 9.11 -7.44
N ASN A 72 2.51 9.73 -6.69
CA ASN A 72 2.18 10.78 -5.74
C ASN A 72 1.54 12.00 -6.44
N LYS A 73 2.10 12.41 -7.58
CA LYS A 73 1.58 13.52 -8.38
C LYS A 73 0.18 13.25 -8.94
N ASN A 74 -0.07 12.05 -9.43
CA ASN A 74 -1.31 11.73 -10.15
C ASN A 74 -2.43 11.19 -9.24
N LEU A 75 -2.09 10.62 -8.09
CA LEU A 75 -3.07 10.00 -7.19
C LEU A 75 -2.80 10.28 -5.71
N GLY A 76 -1.54 10.18 -5.25
CA GLY A 76 -1.20 10.30 -3.83
C GLY A 76 -1.63 11.61 -3.18
N ALA A 77 -1.47 12.75 -3.87
CA ALA A 77 -1.90 14.06 -3.35
C ALA A 77 -3.43 14.14 -3.12
N ASN A 78 -4.23 13.55 -4.01
CA ASN A 78 -5.68 13.49 -3.85
C ASN A 78 -6.09 12.48 -2.77
N LEU A 79 -5.41 11.34 -2.68
CA LEU A 79 -5.62 10.37 -1.61
C LEU A 79 -5.40 10.99 -0.24
N LYS A 80 -4.37 11.82 -0.08
CA LYS A 80 -4.09 12.54 1.16
C LYS A 80 -5.31 13.33 1.65
N LEU A 81 -5.97 14.07 0.75
CA LEU A 81 -7.17 14.86 1.06
C LEU A 81 -8.35 13.98 1.49
N HIS A 82 -8.60 12.87 0.78
CA HIS A 82 -9.74 12.01 1.06
C HIS A 82 -9.53 11.03 2.23
N LEU A 83 -8.27 10.81 2.60
CA LEU A 83 -7.89 10.00 3.74
C LEU A 83 -7.69 10.85 5.01
N ASP A 84 -7.85 12.17 4.93
CA ASP A 84 -7.70 13.10 6.06
C ASP A 84 -6.35 12.89 6.77
N LEU A 85 -5.28 13.07 5.99
CA LEU A 85 -3.90 12.92 6.45
C LEU A 85 -3.25 14.28 6.67
N ASP A 86 -2.37 14.35 7.68
CA ASP A 86 -1.65 15.57 8.04
C ASP A 86 -0.81 16.11 6.89
N ASP A 87 -0.52 17.41 6.96
CA ASP A 87 0.15 18.07 5.85
C ASP A 87 1.56 17.55 5.58
N SER A 88 2.20 17.03 6.62
CA SER A 88 3.51 16.38 6.58
C SER A 88 3.50 14.97 5.98
N GLU A 89 2.33 14.31 5.88
CA GLU A 89 2.23 12.95 5.39
C GLU A 89 2.20 12.88 3.86
N ARG A 90 3.04 11.99 3.31
CA ARG A 90 3.04 11.66 1.88
C ARG A 90 2.45 10.28 1.64
N VAL A 91 1.48 10.22 0.73
CA VAL A 91 0.94 8.95 0.22
C VAL A 91 1.76 8.52 -1.00
N GLY A 92 2.59 7.51 -0.80
CA GLY A 92 3.38 6.86 -1.84
C GLY A 92 3.08 5.36 -1.89
N ILE A 93 3.63 4.68 -2.87
CA ILE A 93 3.48 3.23 -3.10
C ILE A 93 3.80 2.44 -1.83
N THR A 94 4.95 2.74 -1.21
CA THR A 94 5.41 2.01 -0.01
C THR A 94 4.58 2.32 1.24
N SER A 95 4.04 3.55 1.37
CA SER A 95 3.26 3.94 2.55
C SER A 95 1.78 3.60 2.44
N LEU A 96 1.26 3.39 1.22
CA LEU A 96 -0.17 3.27 0.93
C LEU A 96 -0.85 2.18 1.74
N ARG A 97 -0.30 0.95 1.74
CA ARG A 97 -0.90 -0.19 2.46
C ARG A 97 -1.06 0.10 3.95
N ARG A 98 -0.02 0.66 4.59
CA ARG A 98 -0.04 1.02 6.01
C ARG A 98 -1.10 2.08 6.31
N ILE A 99 -1.23 3.08 5.43
CA ILE A 99 -2.22 4.15 5.58
C ILE A 99 -3.64 3.59 5.46
N LEU A 100 -3.91 2.78 4.44
CA LEU A 100 -5.21 2.15 4.21
C LEU A 100 -5.62 1.27 5.40
N PHE A 101 -4.67 0.51 5.96
CA PHE A 101 -4.91 -0.28 7.17
C PHE A 101 -5.32 0.60 8.36
N LYS A 102 -4.55 1.66 8.65
CA LYS A 102 -4.87 2.61 9.75
C LYS A 102 -6.22 3.30 9.58
N LYS A 103 -6.65 3.52 8.33
CA LYS A 103 -7.91 4.18 8.00
C LYS A 103 -9.08 3.21 7.83
N GLY A 104 -8.90 1.91 8.14
CA GLY A 104 -9.98 0.92 8.17
C GLY A 104 -10.39 0.35 6.80
N TYR A 105 -9.54 0.49 5.77
CA TYR A 105 -9.82 -0.05 4.43
C TYR A 105 -9.38 -1.52 4.25
N CYS A 106 -8.89 -2.15 5.32
CA CYS A 106 -8.62 -3.58 5.34
C CYS A 106 -9.75 -4.29 6.07
N VAL A 107 -10.32 -5.31 5.43
CA VAL A 107 -11.17 -6.29 6.11
C VAL A 107 -10.24 -7.14 6.95
N ILE A 108 -10.43 -7.09 8.26
CA ILE A 108 -9.76 -8.01 9.17
C ILE A 108 -10.26 -9.42 8.83
N ASN A 109 -9.51 -10.15 8.01
CA ASN A 109 -9.56 -11.60 7.99
C ASN A 109 -8.71 -12.08 9.16
N ASP A 110 -9.23 -12.95 10.02
CA ASP A 110 -8.56 -13.48 11.22
C ASP A 110 -7.13 -14.01 10.96
N ILE A 111 -6.84 -14.40 9.73
CA ILE A 111 -5.52 -14.84 9.24
C ILE A 111 -4.50 -13.68 9.21
N LEU A 112 -4.90 -12.47 8.81
CA LEU A 112 -4.04 -11.29 8.77
C LEU A 112 -3.85 -10.70 10.17
N THR A 113 -4.86 -10.78 11.05
CA THR A 113 -4.70 -10.46 12.47
C THR A 113 -3.62 -11.33 13.09
N SER A 114 -3.69 -12.65 12.86
CA SER A 114 -2.71 -13.58 13.42
C SER A 114 -1.29 -13.30 12.93
N ARG A 115 -1.09 -13.10 11.62
CA ARG A 115 0.24 -12.78 11.06
C ARG A 115 0.76 -11.40 11.47
N TYR A 116 -0.12 -10.41 11.65
CA TYR A 116 0.28 -9.09 12.11
C TYR A 116 0.64 -9.09 13.60
N VAL A 117 -0.13 -9.81 14.43
CA VAL A 117 0.21 -10.03 15.84
C VAL A 117 1.59 -10.70 15.93
N GLU A 118 1.81 -11.80 15.21
CA GLU A 118 3.11 -12.49 15.17
C GLU A 118 4.25 -11.57 14.74
N ASN A 119 4.07 -10.78 13.66
CA ASN A 119 5.10 -9.85 13.20
C ASN A 119 5.34 -8.70 14.19
N SER A 120 4.30 -8.21 14.87
CA SER A 120 4.41 -7.17 15.89
C SER A 120 5.08 -7.66 17.18
N GLU A 121 4.88 -8.94 17.54
CA GLU A 121 5.54 -9.60 18.66
C GLU A 121 7.01 -9.88 18.35
N LEU A 122 7.33 -10.26 17.10
CA LEU A 122 8.71 -10.40 16.61
C LEU A 122 9.48 -9.07 16.65
N GLU A 123 8.88 -7.97 16.19
CA GLU A 123 9.50 -6.64 16.24
C GLU A 123 9.74 -6.15 17.69
N ARG A 124 8.81 -6.44 18.61
CA ARG A 124 9.01 -6.18 20.05
C ARG A 124 10.13 -7.04 20.63
N SER A 125 10.13 -8.33 20.34
CA SER A 125 11.14 -9.28 20.83
C SER A 125 12.54 -8.97 20.30
N ALA A 126 12.64 -8.46 19.07
CA ALA A 126 13.91 -8.01 18.48
C ALA A 126 14.43 -6.73 19.15
N SER A 127 13.54 -5.81 19.53
CA SER A 127 13.90 -4.59 20.25
C SER A 127 14.33 -4.87 21.70
N ASP A 128 13.66 -5.80 22.39
CA ASP A 128 14.00 -6.16 23.78
C ASP A 128 15.36 -6.88 23.90
N LYS A 129 15.81 -7.57 22.84
CA LYS A 129 17.12 -8.26 22.82
C LYS A 129 18.32 -7.34 22.62
N ILE A 130 18.12 -6.12 22.13
CA ILE A 130 19.22 -5.17 21.89
C ILE A 130 19.60 -4.40 23.17
N SER A 131 18.75 -4.43 24.20
CA SER A 131 18.95 -3.67 25.45
C SER A 131 19.76 -4.38 26.55
N THR A 132 20.27 -5.60 26.35
CA THR A 132 20.97 -6.37 27.42
C THR A 132 22.43 -6.72 27.14
N GLU A 133 23.07 -6.16 26.10
CA GLU A 133 24.52 -6.28 25.91
C GLU A 133 25.22 -4.91 26.01
N SER A 134 25.18 -4.33 27.21
CA SER A 134 26.17 -3.34 27.63
C SER A 134 26.32 -3.47 29.13
N ASP A 135 27.25 -4.33 29.56
CA ASP A 135 28.04 -4.22 30.80
C ASP A 135 28.86 -5.50 31.03
N HIS A 136 30.02 -5.59 30.37
CA HIS A 136 31.28 -6.05 30.99
C HIS A 136 32.50 -5.67 30.13
#